data_AF-A0A8S9LZZ0-F1
#
_entry.id   AF-A0A8S9LZZ0-F1
#
_cell.length_a   1.000
_cell.length_b   1.000
_cell.length_c   1.000
_cell.angle_alpha   90.00
_cell.angle_beta   90.00
_cell.angle_gamma   90.00
#
_symmetry.space_group_name_H-M   'P 1'
#
loop_
_entity.id
_entity.type
_entity.pdbx_description
1 polymer ?
#
loop_
_entity_poly.entity_id
_entity_poly.type
_entity_poly.pdbx_seq_one_letter_code
_entity_poly.pdbx_strand_id
1 'polypeptide(L)'
;MMYSMLHTGYSKWSVIPREDRELWFRQFADAVIRSIVDLVETQKEALLSSQPLSDDGDSMGASTNMFRLQINEMVEMVVPKRKGGRLVGLARRASSYQASSSQVLYTDPMILEQLQNKDERIVALEEQNATILFENATILAQLESQKKTNAEILEKIDRLLPSGS
;
A
#
# COMPACT_ATOMS: atom_id res chain seq x y z
N MET A 1 27.83 27.34 -10.95
CA MET A 1 27.22 27.56 -9.62
C MET A 1 25.73 27.36 -9.79
N MET A 2 25.16 26.22 -9.40
CA MET A 2 23.75 25.93 -9.65
C MET A 2 22.88 26.69 -8.63
N TYR A 3 22.14 27.67 -9.11
CA TYR A 3 21.20 28.44 -8.33
C TYR A 3 20.10 27.51 -7.80
N SER A 4 19.99 27.37 -6.48
CA SER A 4 18.80 26.78 -5.87
C SER A 4 17.61 27.68 -6.22
N MET A 5 16.68 27.18 -7.05
CA MET A 5 15.45 27.88 -7.44
C MET A 5 14.47 28.07 -6.27
N LEU A 6 14.76 27.46 -5.12
CA LEU A 6 14.03 27.68 -3.88
C LEU A 6 14.45 29.03 -3.30
N HIS A 7 13.46 29.89 -3.05
CA HIS A 7 13.68 31.14 -2.34
C HIS A 7 14.24 30.80 -0.95
N THR A 8 15.53 31.04 -0.73
CA THR A 8 16.19 30.75 0.54
C THR A 8 15.67 31.73 1.58
N GLY A 9 14.62 31.34 2.31
CA GLY A 9 13.98 32.15 3.34
C GLY A 9 12.92 31.42 4.18
N TYR A 10 12.49 30.22 3.76
CA TYR A 10 11.45 29.48 4.48
C TYR A 10 11.99 28.77 5.73
N SER A 11 11.44 29.14 6.89
CA SER A 11 11.83 28.58 8.19
C SER A 11 11.31 27.15 8.42
N LYS A 12 10.17 26.78 7.81
CA LYS A 12 9.50 25.48 7.96
C LYS A 12 8.79 25.04 6.68
N TRP A 13 8.69 23.71 6.47
CA TRP A 13 8.02 23.08 5.31
C TRP A 13 6.61 23.62 5.06
N SER A 14 5.82 23.81 6.12
CA SER A 14 4.43 24.28 6.00
C SER A 14 4.28 25.70 5.47
N VAL A 15 5.36 26.49 5.43
CA VAL A 15 5.36 27.87 4.92
C VAL A 15 5.83 27.93 3.46
N ILE A 16 6.35 26.82 2.91
CA ILE A 16 6.75 26.77 1.51
C ILE A 16 5.48 26.76 0.65
N PRO A 17 5.35 27.67 -0.34
CA PRO A 17 4.26 27.67 -1.32
C PRO A 17 4.16 26.34 -2.05
N ARG A 18 2.97 25.97 -2.53
CA ARG A 18 2.74 24.65 -3.11
C ARG A 18 3.62 24.42 -4.36
N GLU A 19 3.84 25.48 -5.10
CA GLU A 19 4.64 25.57 -6.33
C GLU A 19 6.13 25.28 -6.03
N ASP A 20 6.62 25.74 -4.88
CA ASP A 20 8.00 25.55 -4.43
C ASP A 20 8.21 24.22 -3.70
N ARG A 21 7.15 23.59 -3.17
CA ARG A 21 7.24 22.28 -2.50
C ARG A 21 7.69 21.18 -3.45
N GLU A 22 7.21 21.20 -4.69
CA GLU A 22 7.60 20.22 -5.71
C GLU A 22 9.09 20.38 -6.10
N LEU A 23 9.56 21.62 -6.21
CA LEU A 23 10.97 21.92 -6.44
C LEU A 23 11.84 21.46 -5.27
N TRP A 24 11.40 21.69 -4.03
CA TRP A 24 12.09 21.21 -2.84
C TRP A 24 12.15 19.68 -2.80
N PHE A 25 11.05 19.00 -3.10
CA PHE A 25 11.00 17.55 -3.13
C PHE A 25 11.97 16.99 -4.16
N ARG A 26 11.97 17.51 -5.39
CA ARG A 26 12.89 17.07 -6.45
C ARG A 26 14.36 17.36 -6.17
N GLN A 27 14.69 18.52 -5.58
CA GLN A 27 16.08 18.91 -5.37
C GLN A 27 16.69 18.30 -4.11
N PHE A 28 15.91 18.16 -3.03
CA PHE A 28 16.44 17.78 -1.72
C PHE A 28 15.91 16.44 -1.23
N ALA A 29 14.60 16.20 -1.28
CA ALA A 29 14.05 14.96 -0.74
C ALA A 29 14.37 13.75 -1.62
N ASP A 30 14.13 13.85 -2.93
CA ASP A 30 14.29 12.75 -3.89
C ASP A 30 15.76 12.30 -3.97
N ALA A 31 16.70 13.23 -4.01
CA ALA A 31 18.13 12.91 -4.01
C ALA A 31 18.59 12.18 -2.74
N VAL A 32 18.11 12.61 -1.57
CA VAL A 32 18.43 11.97 -0.28
C VAL A 32 17.75 10.61 -0.17
N ILE A 33 16.48 10.50 -0.58
CA ILE A 33 15.72 9.24 -0.57
C ILE A 33 16.42 8.21 -1.45
N ARG A 34 16.80 8.56 -2.69
CA ARG A 34 17.52 7.65 -3.59
C ARG A 34 18.84 7.20 -2.99
N SER A 35 19.65 8.13 -2.46
CA SER A 35 20.92 7.77 -1.83
C SER A 35 20.75 6.83 -0.62
N ILE A 36 19.67 6.95 0.14
CA ILE A 36 19.38 6.06 1.27
C ILE A 36 18.94 4.68 0.77
N VAL A 37 18.08 4.64 -0.26
CA VAL A 37 17.62 3.38 -0.87
C VAL A 37 18.82 2.62 -1.44
N ASP A 38 19.65 3.28 -2.24
CA ASP A 38 20.84 2.67 -2.85
C ASP A 38 21.79 2.10 -1.77
N LEU A 39 21.99 2.82 -0.67
CA LEU A 39 22.82 2.36 0.44
C LEU A 39 22.23 1.12 1.14
N VAL A 40 20.92 1.15 1.40
CA VAL A 40 20.19 0.04 2.03
C VAL A 40 20.22 -1.21 1.14
N GLU A 41 20.01 -1.04 -0.17
CA GLU A 41 20.07 -2.12 -1.14
C GLU A 41 21.49 -2.69 -1.26
N THR A 42 22.50 -1.83 -1.37
CA THR A 42 23.91 -2.26 -1.44
C THR A 42 24.33 -3.03 -0.18
N GLN A 43 23.93 -2.57 1.01
CA GLN A 43 24.24 -3.31 2.24
C GLN A 43 23.45 -4.61 2.35
N LYS A 44 22.19 -4.64 1.90
CA LYS A 44 21.40 -5.88 1.84
C LYS A 44 22.08 -6.90 0.93
N GLU A 45 22.54 -6.49 -0.24
CA GLU A 45 23.26 -7.36 -1.19
C GLU A 45 24.58 -7.87 -0.59
N ALA A 46 25.34 -7.00 0.09
CA ALA A 46 26.56 -7.42 0.77
C ALA A 46 26.30 -8.43 1.90
N LEU A 47 25.22 -8.23 2.68
CA LEU A 47 24.81 -9.17 3.73
C LEU A 47 24.38 -10.52 3.13
N LEU A 48 23.59 -10.51 2.05
CA LEU A 48 23.20 -11.71 1.32
C LEU A 48 24.42 -12.44 0.72
N SER A 49 25.39 -11.70 0.20
CA SER A 49 26.63 -12.25 -0.35
C SER A 49 27.57 -12.81 0.72
N SER A 50 27.44 -12.37 1.97
CA SER A 50 28.25 -12.84 3.10
C SER A 50 27.68 -14.08 3.80
N GLN A 51 26.47 -14.51 3.43
CA GLN A 51 25.81 -15.66 4.02
C GLN A 51 26.31 -16.95 3.35
N PRO A 52 26.95 -17.89 4.07
CA PRO A 52 27.30 -19.18 3.50
C PRO A 52 26.03 -19.95 3.14
N LEU A 53 26.00 -20.58 1.96
CA LEU A 53 25.02 -21.63 1.65
C LEU A 53 25.19 -22.76 2.69
N SER A 54 24.39 -22.72 3.76
CA SER A 54 24.18 -23.90 4.61
C SER A 54 22.99 -24.65 4.04
N ASP A 55 23.25 -25.84 3.51
CA ASP A 55 22.29 -26.77 2.87
C ASP A 55 21.39 -27.49 3.89
N ASP A 56 21.15 -26.89 5.06
CA ASP A 56 20.31 -27.49 6.09
C ASP A 56 18.89 -26.94 5.95
N GLY A 57 18.09 -27.70 5.22
CA GLY A 57 16.68 -27.44 4.91
C GLY A 57 15.73 -27.53 6.11
N ASP A 58 16.00 -26.80 7.18
CA ASP A 58 15.08 -26.70 8.33
C ASP A 58 15.16 -25.35 9.07
N SER A 59 15.21 -24.26 8.31
CA SER A 59 15.07 -22.91 8.87
C SER A 59 14.11 -22.04 8.05
N MET A 60 12.82 -22.41 8.04
CA MET A 60 11.75 -21.48 7.71
C MET A 60 11.64 -20.43 8.82
N GLY A 61 12.48 -19.38 8.76
CA GLY A 61 12.32 -18.22 9.64
C GLY A 61 13.45 -17.18 9.63
N ALA A 62 14.67 -17.52 9.24
CA ALA A 62 15.81 -16.59 9.30
C ALA A 62 15.95 -15.68 8.06
N SER A 63 14.82 -15.32 7.42
CA SER A 63 14.81 -14.49 6.22
C SER A 63 14.85 -13.00 6.57
N THR A 64 16.05 -12.43 6.40
CA THR A 64 16.25 -11.21 5.60
C THR A 64 15.45 -9.97 6.01
N ASN A 65 15.65 -9.46 7.24
CA ASN A 65 15.28 -8.09 7.56
C ASN A 65 16.42 -7.41 8.31
N MET A 66 17.10 -6.46 7.65
CA MET A 66 17.96 -5.51 8.35
C MET A 66 17.13 -4.86 9.47
N PHE A 67 17.58 -4.96 10.72
CA PHE A 67 16.80 -4.49 11.86
C PHE A 67 16.55 -2.98 11.72
N ARG A 68 15.33 -2.53 12.07
CA ARG A 68 14.93 -1.10 12.02
C ARG A 68 15.95 -0.17 12.70
N LEU A 69 16.63 -0.64 13.76
CA LEU A 69 17.67 0.12 14.45
C LEU A 69 18.90 0.37 13.57
N GLN A 70 19.36 -0.65 12.85
CA GLN A 70 20.50 -0.57 11.94
C GLN A 70 20.19 0.35 10.75
N ILE A 71 18.97 0.29 10.22
CA ILE A 71 18.49 1.21 9.18
C ILE A 71 18.53 2.66 9.67
N ASN A 72 18.03 2.91 10.88
CA ASN A 72 18.02 4.27 11.44
C ASN A 72 19.43 4.82 11.64
N GLU A 73 20.39 3.98 12.04
CA GLU A 73 21.79 4.36 12.20
C GLU A 73 22.41 4.75 10.84
N MET A 74 22.18 3.97 9.80
CA MET A 74 22.64 4.29 8.44
C MET A 74 22.06 5.61 7.93
N VAL A 75 20.76 5.84 8.14
CA VAL A 75 20.10 7.10 7.76
C VAL A 75 20.73 8.29 8.50
N GLU A 76 21.07 8.15 9.77
CA GLU A 76 21.67 9.22 10.57
C GLU A 76 23.10 9.58 10.14
N MET A 77 23.80 8.66 9.47
CA MET A 77 25.15 8.87 8.92
C MET A 77 25.14 9.55 7.56
N VAL A 78 24.10 9.33 6.73
CA VAL A 78 24.04 9.88 5.36
C VAL A 78 23.33 11.22 5.29
N VAL A 79 22.36 11.48 6.17
CA VAL A 79 21.59 12.73 6.10
C VAL A 79 22.42 13.92 6.61
N PRO A 80 22.60 15.00 5.81
CA PRO A 80 23.38 16.17 6.22
C PRO A 80 22.88 16.80 7.53
N LYS A 81 23.80 17.22 8.40
CA LYS A 81 23.51 17.84 9.71
C LYS A 81 23.70 19.36 9.67
N ARG A 82 22.79 20.12 10.29
CA ARG A 82 22.96 21.56 10.56
C ARG A 82 23.80 21.78 11.82
N LYS A 83 24.31 23.00 12.03
CA LYS A 83 24.95 23.43 13.28
C LYS A 83 24.00 23.17 14.47
N GLY A 84 24.43 22.30 15.38
CA GLY A 84 23.59 21.77 16.47
C GLY A 84 23.07 20.34 16.27
N GLY A 85 23.61 19.57 15.32
CA GLY A 85 23.36 18.12 15.18
C GLY A 85 22.01 17.74 14.57
N ARG A 86 21.19 18.72 14.17
CA ARG A 86 19.87 18.48 13.59
C ARG A 86 19.99 18.06 12.12
N LEU A 87 19.48 16.88 11.79
CA LEU A 87 19.39 16.39 10.41
C LEU A 87 18.55 17.37 9.56
N VAL A 88 19.09 17.75 8.39
CA VAL A 88 18.44 18.66 7.44
C VAL A 88 17.21 17.98 6.85
N GLY A 89 16.09 18.69 6.76
CA GLY A 89 14.87 18.17 6.12
C GLY A 89 14.05 17.20 6.99
N LEU A 90 14.61 16.71 8.11
CA LEU A 90 13.89 15.89 9.09
C LEU A 90 13.34 16.76 10.21
N ALA A 91 12.08 16.50 10.60
CA ALA A 91 11.50 17.09 11.80
C ALA A 91 12.33 16.70 13.04
N ARG A 92 12.25 17.50 14.11
CA ARG A 92 12.88 17.10 15.39
C ARG A 92 12.31 15.73 15.77
N ARG A 93 13.19 14.75 16.02
CA ARG A 93 12.80 13.53 16.75
C ARG A 93 12.06 14.04 17.98
N ALA A 94 10.83 13.56 18.21
CA ALA A 94 10.12 13.81 19.45
C ALA A 94 10.94 13.15 20.57
N SER A 95 11.94 13.88 21.05
CA SER A 95 12.70 13.53 22.23
C SER A 95 11.71 13.60 23.38
N SER A 96 11.54 12.46 24.02
CA SER A 96 10.43 12.08 24.90
C SER A 96 9.11 11.80 24.16
N TYR A 97 8.94 10.53 23.78
CA TYR A 97 7.78 9.87 24.36
C TYR A 97 7.91 10.12 25.88
N GLN A 98 7.07 10.98 26.45
CA GLN A 98 6.65 10.68 27.81
C GLN A 98 6.29 9.19 27.78
N ALA A 99 6.85 8.41 28.68
CA ALA A 99 6.33 7.08 28.95
C ALA A 99 4.87 7.30 29.34
N SER A 100 3.98 7.32 28.34
CA SER A 100 2.59 7.65 28.50
C SER A 100 1.94 6.38 29.02
N SER A 101 2.19 6.12 30.30
CA SER A 101 1.46 5.15 31.13
C SER A 101 0.00 5.58 31.35
N SER A 102 -0.53 6.41 30.46
CA SER A 102 -1.92 6.77 30.32
C SER A 102 -2.14 7.13 28.86
N GLN A 103 -2.10 6.13 27.97
CA GLN A 103 -2.94 6.21 26.78
C GLN A 103 -4.38 6.07 27.28
N VAL A 104 -4.95 7.18 27.74
CA VAL A 104 -6.41 7.27 27.78
C VAL A 104 -6.82 7.20 26.32
N LEU A 105 -7.38 6.07 25.91
CA LEU A 105 -8.05 5.92 24.62
C LEU A 105 -9.16 6.99 24.58
N TYR A 106 -8.86 8.17 24.06
CA TYR A 106 -9.87 9.14 23.67
C TYR A 106 -10.44 8.67 22.32
N THR A 107 -11.18 7.57 22.34
CA THR A 107 -12.14 7.26 21.28
C THR A 107 -13.35 8.17 21.51
N ASP A 108 -13.44 9.22 20.70
CA ASP A 108 -14.62 10.09 20.64
C ASP A 108 -15.87 9.21 20.42
N PRO A 109 -16.87 9.24 21.32
CA PRO A 109 -18.10 8.45 21.19
C PRO A 109 -18.79 8.64 19.83
N MET A 110 -18.69 9.83 19.25
CA MET A 110 -19.26 10.14 17.93
C MET A 110 -18.55 9.37 16.81
N ILE A 111 -17.24 9.15 16.92
CA ILE A 111 -16.47 8.36 15.95
C ILE A 111 -16.84 6.88 16.04
N LEU A 112 -17.08 6.38 17.25
CA LEU A 112 -17.46 4.99 17.47
C LEU A 112 -18.85 4.68 16.90
N GLU A 113 -19.81 5.58 17.11
CA GLU A 113 -21.17 5.46 16.56
C GLU A 113 -21.17 5.50 15.03
N GLN A 114 -20.40 6.42 14.42
CA GLN A 114 -20.26 6.47 12.97
C GLN A 114 -19.62 5.21 12.40
N LEU A 115 -18.65 4.62 13.10
CA LEU A 115 -18.01 3.38 12.67
C LEU A 115 -19.03 2.22 12.69
N GLN A 116 -19.79 2.08 13.78
CA GLN A 116 -20.84 1.06 13.90
C GLN A 116 -21.90 1.19 12.80
N ASN A 117 -22.37 2.41 12.52
CA ASN A 117 -23.34 2.64 11.44
C ASN A 117 -22.79 2.21 10.06
N LYS A 118 -21.50 2.48 9.81
CA LYS A 118 -20.85 2.07 8.56
C LYS A 118 -20.69 0.55 8.47
N ASP A 119 -20.38 -0.11 9.58
CA ASP A 119 -20.28 -1.57 9.65
C ASP A 119 -21.65 -2.21 9.38
N GLU A 120 -22.74 -1.70 9.98
CA GLU A 120 -24.10 -2.17 9.69
C GLU A 120 -24.48 -1.99 8.22
N ARG A 121 -24.14 -0.84 7.63
CA ARG A 121 -24.37 -0.60 6.20
C ARG A 121 -23.57 -1.54 5.30
N ILE A 122 -22.33 -1.87 5.68
CA ILE A 122 -21.50 -2.82 4.95
C ILE A 122 -22.17 -4.20 4.94
N VAL A 123 -22.61 -4.69 6.10
CA VAL A 123 -23.32 -5.97 6.21
C VAL A 123 -24.58 -5.99 5.33
N ALA A 124 -25.40 -4.94 5.38
CA ALA A 124 -26.60 -4.87 4.56
C ALA A 124 -26.30 -4.87 3.04
N LEU A 125 -25.21 -4.22 2.61
CA LEU A 125 -24.78 -4.23 1.21
C LEU A 125 -24.22 -5.59 0.79
N GLU A 126 -23.51 -6.28 1.68
CA GLU A 126 -23.00 -7.63 1.43
C GLU A 126 -24.15 -8.63 1.25
N GLU A 127 -25.19 -8.55 2.07
CA GLU A 127 -26.40 -9.38 1.94
C GLU A 127 -27.15 -9.11 0.62
N GLN A 128 -27.30 -7.85 0.23
CA GLN A 128 -27.89 -7.48 -1.07
C GLN A 128 -27.05 -8.03 -2.23
N ASN A 129 -25.73 -7.90 -2.18
CA ASN A 129 -24.85 -8.45 -3.20
C ASN A 129 -24.94 -9.98 -3.27
N ALA A 130 -25.02 -10.67 -2.14
CA ALA A 130 -25.23 -12.12 -2.10
C ALA A 130 -26.56 -12.51 -2.75
N THR A 131 -27.62 -11.75 -2.51
CA THR A 131 -28.94 -11.97 -3.12
C THR A 131 -28.88 -11.78 -4.65
N ILE A 132 -28.29 -10.68 -5.12
CA ILE A 132 -28.13 -10.39 -6.55
C ILE A 132 -27.31 -11.50 -7.24
N LEU A 133 -26.24 -11.97 -6.61
CA LEU A 133 -25.43 -13.07 -7.16
C LEU A 133 -26.25 -14.36 -7.28
N PHE A 134 -27.08 -14.67 -6.29
CA PHE A 134 -27.98 -15.84 -6.34
C PHE A 134 -29.04 -15.73 -7.45
N GLU A 135 -29.66 -14.56 -7.59
CA GLU A 135 -30.62 -14.28 -8.67
C GLU A 135 -29.96 -14.42 -10.05
N ASN A 136 -28.77 -13.84 -10.24
CA ASN A 136 -28.01 -13.95 -11.47
C ASN A 136 -27.68 -15.41 -11.82
N ALA A 137 -27.26 -16.22 -10.83
CA ALA A 137 -27.00 -17.65 -11.04
C ALA A 137 -28.27 -18.39 -11.48
N THR A 138 -29.41 -18.07 -10.88
CA THR A 138 -30.71 -18.67 -11.23
C THR A 138 -31.14 -18.32 -12.66
N ILE A 139 -31.01 -17.05 -13.05
CA ILE A 139 -31.30 -16.57 -14.40
C ILE A 139 -30.43 -17.29 -15.44
N LEU A 140 -29.14 -17.44 -15.17
CA LEU A 140 -28.22 -18.15 -16.06
C LEU A 140 -28.60 -19.63 -16.23
N ALA A 141 -28.93 -20.33 -15.14
CA ALA A 141 -29.37 -21.72 -15.21
C ALA A 141 -30.67 -21.87 -16.02
N GLN A 142 -31.61 -20.93 -15.85
CA GLN A 142 -32.86 -20.93 -16.62
C GLN A 142 -32.61 -20.63 -18.11
N LEU A 143 -31.70 -19.71 -18.42
CA LEU A 143 -31.29 -19.41 -19.79
C LEU A 143 -30.63 -20.62 -20.47
N GLU A 144 -29.79 -21.37 -19.77
CA GLU A 144 -29.17 -22.60 -20.28
C GLU A 144 -30.21 -23.69 -20.57
N SER A 145 -31.16 -23.91 -19.65
CA SER A 145 -32.27 -24.83 -19.85
C SER A 145 -33.08 -24.44 -21.09
N GLN A 146 -33.40 -23.16 -21.25
CA GLN A 146 -34.13 -22.65 -22.41
C GLN A 146 -33.35 -22.79 -23.73
N LYS A 147 -32.03 -22.58 -23.71
CA LYS A 147 -31.17 -22.83 -24.88
C LYS A 147 -31.20 -24.30 -25.29
N LYS A 148 -31.17 -25.21 -24.31
CA LYS A 148 -31.27 -26.66 -24.57
C LYS A 148 -32.62 -27.04 -25.19
N THR A 149 -33.72 -26.52 -24.67
CA THR A 149 -35.06 -26.77 -25.26
C THR A 149 -35.15 -26.22 -26.68
N ASN A 150 -34.60 -25.03 -26.94
CA ASN A 150 -34.61 -24.44 -28.27
C ASN A 150 -33.77 -25.26 -29.27
N ALA A 151 -32.63 -25.78 -28.84
CA ALA A 151 -31.80 -26.68 -29.66
C ALA A 151 -32.52 -27.98 -30.03
N GLU A 152 -33.25 -28.60 -29.08
CA GLU A 152 -34.04 -29.80 -29.34
C GLU A 152 -35.19 -29.54 -30.34
N ILE A 153 -35.84 -28.38 -30.25
CA ILE A 153 -36.89 -27.99 -31.20
C ILE A 153 -36.29 -27.83 -32.61
N LEU A 154 -35.15 -27.15 -32.74
CA LEU A 154 -34.45 -27.00 -34.02
C LEU A 154 -34.08 -28.37 -34.63
N GLU A 155 -33.53 -29.28 -33.83
CA GLU A 155 -33.19 -30.63 -34.29
C GLU A 155 -34.43 -31.40 -34.80
N LYS A 156 -35.58 -31.27 -34.11
CA LYS A 156 -36.83 -31.89 -34.57
C LYS A 156 -37.33 -31.28 -35.88
N ILE A 157 -37.19 -29.97 -36.06
CA ILE A 157 -37.56 -29.30 -37.32
C ILE A 157 -36.69 -29.80 -38.47
N ASP A 158 -35.36 -29.89 -38.27
CA ASP A 158 -34.43 -30.40 -39.29
C ASP A 158 -34.73 -31.86 -39.68
N ARG A 159 -35.19 -32.69 -38.74
CA ARG A 159 -35.63 -34.07 -39.02
C ARG A 159 -36.94 -34.14 -39.81
N LEU A 160 -37.85 -33.20 -39.59
CA LEU A 160 -39.18 -33.16 -40.25
C LEU A 160 -39.15 -32.48 -41.62
N LEU A 161 -38.18 -31.59 -41.85
CA LEU A 161 -37.90 -30.97 -43.14
C LEU A 161 -36.65 -31.62 -43.74
N PRO A 162 -36.72 -32.82 -44.34
CA PRO A 162 -35.60 -33.31 -45.12
C PRO A 162 -35.29 -32.26 -46.18
N SER A 163 -34.05 -31.78 -46.19
CA SER A 163 -33.54 -30.89 -47.23
C SER A 163 -33.69 -31.61 -48.57
N GLY A 164 -34.80 -31.33 -49.24
CA GLY A 164 -35.12 -31.88 -50.55
C GLY A 164 -34.42 -31.07 -51.63
N SER A 165 -33.55 -31.77 -52.37
CA SER A 165 -32.84 -31.40 -53.62
C SER A 165 -31.69 -30.40 -53.51
#